data_AF-A0A246JXE5-F1
#
_entry.id   AF-A0A246JXE5-F1
#
_cell.length_a   1.000
_cell.length_b   1.000
_cell.length_c   1.000
_cell.angle_alpha   90.00
_cell.angle_beta   90.00
_cell.angle_gamma   90.00
#
_symmetry.space_group_name_H-M   'P 1'
#
loop_
_entity.id
_entity.type
_entity.pdbx_description
1 polymer ?
#
loop_
_entity_poly.entity_id
_entity_poly.type
_entity_poly.pdbx_seq_one_letter_code
_entity_poly.pdbx_strand_id
1 'polypeptide(L)'
;MDPAMTVADTINSKNHGQCDLQGFLIFGSNGGGEYLAFDTRRIAPWPVVAIDMIAGGNSAAIIAPDFEEFYDRIGIEAQAD
;
A
#
# COMPACT_ATOMS: atom_id res chain seq x y z
N MET A 1 1.84 -14.00 -20.48
CA MET A 1 1.77 -12.67 -19.83
C MET A 1 2.82 -12.69 -18.73
N ASP A 2 3.79 -11.77 -18.77
CA ASP A 2 4.89 -11.72 -17.80
C ASP A 2 4.44 -10.96 -16.53
N PRO A 3 4.38 -11.62 -15.35
CA PRO A 3 3.95 -10.96 -14.11
C PRO A 3 4.86 -9.80 -13.70
N ALA A 4 6.17 -9.89 -13.92
CA ALA A 4 7.11 -8.86 -13.53
C ALA A 4 6.92 -7.60 -14.39
N MET A 5 6.68 -7.78 -15.68
CA MET A 5 6.35 -6.69 -16.61
C MET A 5 5.05 -6.00 -16.23
N THR A 6 4.04 -6.76 -15.79
CA THR A 6 2.75 -6.22 -15.34
C THR A 6 2.93 -5.30 -14.13
N VAL A 7 3.74 -5.70 -13.14
CA VAL A 7 4.03 -4.87 -11.96
C VAL A 7 4.79 -3.60 -12.34
N ALA A 8 5.79 -3.71 -13.22
CA ALA A 8 6.54 -2.55 -13.71
C ALA A 8 5.65 -1.55 -14.46
N ASP A 9 4.74 -2.05 -15.31
CA ASP A 9 3.78 -1.22 -16.04
C ASP A 9 2.79 -0.53 -15.11
N THR A 10 2.30 -1.20 -14.06
CA THR A 10 1.43 -0.59 -13.06
C THR A 10 2.13 0.56 -12.34
N ILE A 11 3.39 0.36 -11.91
CA ILE A 11 4.20 1.41 -11.29
C ILE A 11 4.39 2.60 -12.24
N ASN A 12 4.68 2.32 -13.52
CA ASN A 12 4.89 3.35 -14.55
C ASN A 12 3.59 4.04 -14.99
N SER A 13 2.43 3.39 -14.81
CA SER A 13 1.11 3.94 -15.19
C SER A 13 0.61 5.07 -14.29
N LYS A 14 1.38 5.43 -13.24
CA LYS A 14 0.94 6.32 -12.16
C LYS A 14 -0.37 5.82 -11.53
N ASN A 15 -0.46 4.52 -11.24
CA ASN A 15 -1.69 3.90 -10.75
C ASN A 15 -2.92 4.26 -11.61
N HIS A 16 -2.85 4.00 -12.92
CA HIS A 16 -3.92 4.30 -13.89
C HIS A 16 -4.36 5.78 -13.92
N GLY A 17 -3.40 6.71 -13.82
CA GLY A 17 -3.66 8.16 -13.88
C GLY A 17 -3.88 8.84 -12.53
N GLN A 18 -3.78 8.11 -11.42
CA GLN A 18 -3.81 8.64 -10.06
C GLN A 18 -2.39 9.07 -9.64
N CYS A 19 -2.00 10.24 -10.13
CA CYS A 19 -0.65 10.80 -9.99
C CYS A 19 -0.20 10.93 -8.53
N ASP A 20 -1.14 11.19 -7.63
CA ASP A 20 -0.93 11.31 -6.19
C ASP A 20 -0.60 9.97 -5.51
N LEU A 21 -0.91 8.83 -6.15
CA LEU A 21 -0.54 7.50 -5.69
C LEU A 21 0.81 7.01 -6.25
N GLN A 22 1.57 7.87 -6.93
CA GLN A 22 2.90 7.50 -7.39
C GLN A 22 3.82 7.16 -6.21
N GLY A 23 4.55 6.04 -6.34
CA GLY A 23 5.41 5.53 -5.27
C GLY A 23 4.70 4.62 -4.28
N PHE A 24 3.42 4.29 -4.52
CA PHE A 24 2.72 3.26 -3.76
C PHE A 24 2.46 2.03 -4.62
N LEU A 25 2.84 0.85 -4.12
CA LEU A 25 2.46 -0.43 -4.69
C LEU A 25 1.25 -0.97 -3.92
N ILE A 26 0.06 -0.79 -4.48
CA ILE A 26 -1.21 -1.22 -3.89
C ILE A 26 -1.35 -2.73 -4.05
N PHE A 27 -1.60 -3.45 -2.96
CA PHE A 27 -1.77 -4.90 -2.96
C PHE A 27 -3.14 -5.35 -2.44
N GLY A 28 -3.96 -4.43 -1.94
CA GLY A 28 -5.30 -4.77 -1.46
C GLY A 28 -6.10 -3.55 -0.97
N SER A 29 -7.21 -3.85 -0.32
CA SER A 29 -8.09 -2.88 0.35
C SER A 29 -8.74 -3.55 1.55
N ASN A 30 -9.09 -2.76 2.57
CA ASN A 30 -9.89 -3.23 3.70
C ASN A 30 -11.40 -3.27 3.41
N GLY A 31 -11.85 -2.89 2.21
CA GLY A 31 -13.27 -2.82 1.84
C GLY A 31 -14.05 -1.66 2.47
N GLY A 32 -13.41 -0.87 3.33
CA GLY A 32 -13.99 0.30 4.02
C GLY A 32 -13.64 1.65 3.37
N GLY A 33 -13.03 1.64 2.18
CA GLY A 33 -12.62 2.85 1.48
C GLY A 33 -11.13 3.20 1.62
N GLU A 34 -10.30 2.27 2.09
CA GLU A 34 -8.84 2.44 2.13
C GLU A 34 -8.12 1.39 1.28
N TYR A 35 -7.07 1.82 0.58
CA TYR A 35 -6.09 0.94 -0.04
C TYR A 35 -5.07 0.47 1.00
N LEU A 36 -4.55 -0.74 0.81
CA LEU A 36 -3.36 -1.25 1.47
C LEU A 36 -2.21 -1.26 0.46
N ALA A 37 -1.08 -0.65 0.82
CA ALA A 37 0.03 -0.47 -0.11
C ALA A 37 1.40 -0.51 0.57
N PHE A 38 2.44 -0.84 -0.19
CA PHE A 38 3.82 -0.54 0.17
C PHE A 38 4.16 0.90 -0.21
N ASP A 39 4.79 1.65 0.70
CA ASP A 39 5.40 2.93 0.38
C ASP A 39 6.82 2.73 -0.19
N THR A 40 6.91 2.72 -1.51
CA THR A 40 8.15 2.49 -2.28
C THR A 40 8.97 3.77 -2.49
N ARG A 41 8.54 4.91 -1.93
CA ARG A 41 9.26 6.19 -2.03
C ARG A 41 10.56 6.19 -1.21
N ARG A 42 10.74 5.19 -0.34
CA ARG A 42 11.94 4.96 0.48
C ARG A 42 12.68 3.71 0.01
N ILE A 43 13.93 3.56 0.43
CA ILE A 43 14.68 2.31 0.24
C ILE A 43 14.12 1.27 1.21
N ALA A 44 14.04 0.02 0.76
CA ALA A 44 13.56 -1.10 1.56
C ALA A 44 14.28 -1.22 2.93
N PRO A 45 13.60 -1.73 3.97
CA PRO A 45 12.24 -2.30 3.95
C PRO A 45 11.15 -1.22 3.74
N TRP A 46 10.14 -1.56 2.95
CA TRP A 46 9.04 -0.64 2.64
C TRP A 46 7.92 -0.79 3.69
N PRO A 47 7.51 0.32 4.33
CA PRO A 47 6.40 0.26 5.27
C PRO A 47 5.09 -0.04 4.54
N VAL A 48 4.20 -0.73 5.25
CA VAL A 48 2.83 -0.94 4.82
C VAL A 48 2.00 0.24 5.30
N VAL A 49 1.26 0.85 4.38
CA VAL A 49 0.39 2.00 4.63
C VAL A 49 -1.06 1.70 4.29
N ALA A 50 -1.97 2.35 5.01
CA ALA A 50 -3.35 2.53 4.60
C ALA A 50 -3.50 3.90 3.93
N ILE A 51 -4.23 3.96 2.82
CA ILE A 51 -4.44 5.20 2.05
C ILE A 51 -5.94 5.36 1.81
N ASP A 52 -6.52 6.48 2.23
CA ASP A 52 -7.91 6.83 1.93
C ASP A 52 -8.08 6.99 0.41
N MET A 53 -9.07 6.30 -0.17
CA MET A 53 -9.29 6.25 -1.61
C MET A 53 -9.74 7.60 -2.22
N ILE A 54 -10.23 8.53 -1.41
CA ILE A 54 -10.73 9.84 -1.83
C ILE A 54 -9.66 10.92 -1.61
N ALA A 55 -9.01 10.94 -0.44
CA ALA A 55 -7.96 11.89 -0.10
C ALA A 55 -6.61 11.55 -0.75
N GLY A 56 -6.43 10.31 -1.21
CA GLY A 56 -5.32 9.91 -2.05
C GLY A 56 -3.99 9.84 -1.30
N GLY A 57 -2.86 9.86 -2.01
CA GLY A 57 -1.54 9.51 -1.46
C GLY A 57 -1.05 10.35 -0.27
N ASN A 58 -1.60 11.55 -0.08
CA ASN A 58 -1.29 12.41 1.09
C ASN A 58 -1.93 11.90 2.40
N SER A 59 -2.92 11.01 2.31
CA SER A 59 -3.57 10.38 3.47
C SER A 59 -2.80 9.17 4.00
N ALA A 60 -1.73 8.75 3.33
CA ALA A 60 -1.00 7.53 3.64
C ALA A 60 -0.55 7.48 5.10
N ALA A 61 -1.14 6.57 5.87
CA ALA A 61 -0.82 6.30 7.27
C ALA A 61 -0.07 4.98 7.40
N ILE A 62 1.06 4.97 8.09
CA ILE A 62 1.83 3.74 8.34
C ILE A 62 1.04 2.85 9.30
N ILE A 63 0.74 1.62 8.87
CA ILE A 63 0.07 0.60 9.68
C ILE A 63 1.02 -0.53 10.11
N ALA A 64 2.17 -0.67 9.42
CA ALA A 64 3.28 -1.51 9.83
C ALA A 64 4.61 -0.98 9.25
N PRO A 65 5.74 -1.13 9.97
CA PRO A 65 7.06 -0.67 9.50
C PRO A 65 7.59 -1.47 8.32
N ASP A 66 7.14 -2.71 8.13
CA ASP A 66 7.49 -3.60 7.03
C ASP A 66 6.41 -4.69 6.83
N PHE A 67 6.62 -5.57 5.85
CA PHE A 67 5.67 -6.64 5.53
C PHE A 67 5.64 -7.77 6.56
N GLU A 68 6.76 -8.06 7.23
CA GLU A 68 6.82 -9.13 8.24
C GLU A 68 5.96 -8.73 9.45
N GLU A 69 6.13 -7.52 9.97
CA GLU A 69 5.29 -6.99 11.05
C GLU A 69 3.82 -6.88 10.65
N PHE A 70 3.53 -6.55 9.38
CA PHE A 70 2.15 -6.54 8.90
C PHE A 70 1.54 -7.95 8.91
N TYR A 71 2.28 -8.93 8.36
CA TYR A 71 1.87 -10.33 8.30
C TYR A 71 1.58 -10.90 9.67
N ASP A 72 2.45 -10.61 10.65
CA ASP A 72 2.31 -11.08 12.03
C ASP A 72 1.04 -10.54 12.72
N ARG A 73 0.47 -9.42 12.24
CA ARG A 73 -0.77 -8.84 12.78
C ARG A 73 -2.03 -9.38 12.11
N ILE A 74 -1.92 -10.10 10.98
CA ILE A 74 -3.09 -10.65 10.30
C ILE A 74 -3.70 -11.77 11.14
N GLY A 75 -5.01 -11.69 11.40
CA GLY A 75 -5.75 -12.70 12.16
C GLY A 75 -5.62 -12.57 13.68
N ILE A 76 -4.97 -11.52 14.17
CA ILE A 76 -4.93 -11.16 15.59
C ILE A 76 -6.01 -10.10 15.84
N GLU A 77 -6.83 -10.28 16.90
CA GLU A 77 -7.79 -9.26 17.31
C GLU A 77 -7.05 -7.99 17.73
N ALA A 78 -7.54 -6.82 17.28
CA ALA A 78 -7.04 -5.55 17.76
C ALA A 78 -7.26 -5.49 19.28
N GLN A 79 -6.16 -5.36 20.04
CA GLN A 79 -6.25 -5.18 21.48
C GLN A 79 -7.01 -3.87 21.74
N ALA A 80 -8.18 -3.97 22.35
CA ALA A 80 -8.96 -2.81 22.74
C ALA A 80 -8.27 -2.16 23.95
N ASP A 81 -7.81 -0.92 23.78
CA ASP A 81 -7.34 -0.05 24.86
C ASP A 81 -8.50 0.47 25.72
#